data_AF-A0A5Q0CAU5-F1
#
_entry.id   AF-A0A5Q0CAU5-F1
#
_cell.length_a   1.000
_cell.length_b   1.000
_cell.length_c   1.000
_cell.angle_alpha   90.00
_cell.angle_beta   90.00
_cell.angle_gamma   90.00
#
_symmetry.space_group_name_H-M   'P 1'
#
loop_
_entity.id
_entity.type
_entity.pdbx_description
1 polymer ?
#
loop_
_entity_poly.entity_id
_entity_poly.type
_entity_poly.pdbx_seq_one_letter_code
_entity_poly.pdbx_strand_id
1 'polypeptide(L)' 'MTPTLLPSKDEARLCASVVRDLARDLSLADDPVAIGKLTVLVARLFNSGLRTREELMSAAMKSAGMPSNPIIAPTDH' A
#
# COMPACT_ATOMS: atom_id res chain seq x y z
N MET A 1 20.74 -20.23 4.92
CA MET A 1 19.28 -20.08 5.15
C MET A 1 19.08 -18.81 5.96
N THR A 2 18.67 -17.72 5.34
CA THR A 2 18.30 -16.50 6.08
C THR A 2 17.04 -16.80 6.89
N PRO A 3 17.04 -16.58 8.21
CA PRO A 3 15.84 -16.81 9.01
C PRO A 3 14.73 -15.91 8.48
N THR A 4 13.58 -16.51 8.13
CA THR A 4 12.34 -15.78 7.90
C THR A 4 11.90 -15.16 9.22
N LEU A 5 12.42 -13.97 9.53
CA LEU A 5 11.86 -13.14 10.58
C LEU A 5 10.44 -12.80 10.15
N LEU A 6 9.47 -13.34 10.88
CA LEU A 6 8.10 -12.89 10.78
C LEU A 6 8.06 -11.41 11.15
N PRO A 7 7.22 -10.60 10.48
CA PRO A 7 7.09 -9.19 10.82
C PRO A 7 6.66 -9.04 12.28
N SER A 8 7.19 -8.01 12.93
CA SER A 8 6.74 -7.61 14.26
C SER A 8 5.25 -7.24 14.24
N LYS A 9 4.63 -7.20 15.41
CA LYS A 9 3.21 -6.82 15.54
C LYS A 9 2.92 -5.44 14.95
N ASP A 10 3.84 -4.49 15.14
CA ASP A 10 3.69 -3.13 14.62
C ASP A 10 3.86 -3.08 13.10
N GLU A 11 4.79 -3.87 12.56
CA GLU A 11 4.97 -4.01 11.11
C GLU A 11 3.75 -4.64 10.42
N ALA A 12 3.18 -5.70 11.03
CA ALA A 12 1.96 -6.31 10.55
C ALA A 12 0.76 -5.34 10.59
N ARG A 13 0.65 -4.53 11.65
CA ARG A 13 -0.38 -3.49 11.77
C ARG A 13 -0.22 -2.39 10.73
N LEU A 14 1.02 -1.97 10.46
CA LEU A 14 1.33 -1.00 9.42
C LEU A 14 0.86 -1.50 8.06
N CYS A 15 1.28 -2.71 7.67
CA CYS A 15 0.90 -3.31 6.39
C CYS A 15 -0.63 -3.45 6.27
N ALA A 16 -1.30 -3.95 7.32
CA ALA A 16 -2.75 -4.08 7.34
C ALA A 16 -3.47 -2.73 7.24
N SER A 17 -2.94 -1.67 7.85
CA SER A 17 -3.52 -0.33 7.69
C SER A 17 -3.40 0.14 6.25
N VAL A 18 -2.21 0.04 5.65
CA VAL A 18 -1.97 0.47 4.27
C VAL A 18 -2.92 -0.25 3.30
N VAL A 19 -3.08 -1.57 3.46
CA VAL A 19 -4.01 -2.35 2.63
C VAL A 19 -5.45 -1.86 2.78
N ARG A 20 -5.91 -1.59 4.02
CA ARG A 20 -7.27 -1.08 4.25
C ARG A 20 -7.48 0.30 3.65
N ASP A 21 -6.52 1.20 3.83
CA ASP A 21 -6.62 2.58 3.34
C ASP A 21 -6.66 2.59 1.81
N LEU A 22 -5.77 1.83 1.16
CA LEU A 22 -5.78 1.63 -0.30
C LEU A 22 -7.04 0.93 -0.80
N ALA A 23 -7.53 -0.10 -0.11
CA ALA A 23 -8.77 -0.78 -0.53
C ALA A 23 -9.98 0.17 -0.50
N ARG A 24 -10.00 1.14 0.43
CA ARG A 24 -11.04 2.18 0.48
C ARG A 24 -10.86 3.21 -0.62
N ASP A 25 -9.66 3.75 -0.80
CA ASP A 25 -9.37 4.77 -1.82
C ASP A 25 -9.62 4.24 -3.24
N LEU A 26 -9.33 2.96 -3.46
CA LEU A 26 -9.51 2.30 -4.76
C LEU A 26 -10.90 1.67 -4.93
N SER A 27 -11.80 1.81 -3.96
CA SER A 27 -13.13 1.18 -3.95
C SER A 27 -13.10 -0.34 -4.19
N LEU A 28 -12.11 -1.02 -3.62
CA LEU A 28 -11.89 -2.46 -3.72
C LEU A 28 -12.44 -3.24 -2.53
N ALA A 29 -13.18 -2.59 -1.62
CA ALA A 29 -13.63 -3.18 -0.37
C ALA A 29 -14.49 -4.45 -0.57
N ASP A 30 -15.24 -4.52 -1.67
CA ASP A 30 -16.11 -5.65 -2.03
C ASP A 30 -15.44 -6.68 -2.97
N ASP A 31 -14.18 -6.47 -3.37
CA ASP A 31 -13.41 -7.42 -4.19
C ASP A 31 -12.30 -8.11 -3.35
N PRO A 32 -12.57 -9.30 -2.78
CA PRO A 32 -11.60 -10.03 -1.98
C PRO A 32 -10.36 -10.46 -2.79
N VAL A 33 -10.50 -10.64 -4.10
CA VAL A 33 -9.37 -11.02 -4.98
C VAL A 33 -8.44 -9.81 -5.17
N ALA A 34 -9.00 -8.62 -5.39
CA ALA A 34 -8.22 -7.38 -5.46
C ALA A 34 -7.52 -7.07 -4.13
N ILE A 35 -8.20 -7.24 -2.99
CA ILE A 35 -7.59 -7.08 -1.65
C ILE A 35 -6.43 -8.07 -1.45
N GLY A 36 -6.58 -9.31 -1.90
CA GLY A 36 -5.51 -10.31 -1.85
C GLY A 36 -4.28 -9.89 -2.65
N LYS A 37 -4.47 -9.41 -3.88
CA LYS A 37 -3.38 -8.88 -4.72
C LYS A 37 -2.69 -7.68 -4.07
N LEU A 38 -3.46 -6.76 -3.51
CA LEU A 38 -2.96 -5.58 -2.82
C LEU A 38 -2.13 -5.95 -1.59
N THR A 39 -2.58 -6.96 -0.83
CA THR A 39 -1.85 -7.47 0.33
C THR A 39 -0.49 -8.06 -0.07
N VAL A 40 -0.45 -8.86 -1.14
CA VAL A 40 0.80 -9.42 -1.67
C VAL A 40 1.73 -8.31 -2.15
N LEU A 41 1.21 -7.28 -2.82
CA LEU A 41 1.98 -6.14 -3.27
C LEU A 41 2.62 -5.38 -2.09
N VAL A 42 1.82 -5.03 -1.07
CA VAL A 42 2.32 -4.33 0.13
C VAL A 42 3.38 -5.16 0.86
N ALA A 43 3.18 -6.48 0.97
CA ALA A 43 4.17 -7.38 1.57
C ALA A 43 5.50 -7.38 0.77
N ARG A 44 5.44 -7.39 -0.56
CA ARG A 44 6.65 -7.30 -1.41
C ARG A 44 7.39 -5.98 -1.21
N LEU A 45 6.67 -4.86 -1.19
CA LEU A 45 7.24 -3.53 -0.96
C LEU A 45 7.88 -3.42 0.43
N PHE A 46 7.24 -3.97 1.46
CA PHE A 46 7.79 -4.02 2.80
C PHE A 46 9.09 -4.85 2.84
N ASN A 47 9.07 -6.02 2.18
CA ASN A 47 10.23 -6.89 2.08
C ASN A 47 11.37 -6.28 1.25
N SER A 48 11.09 -5.34 0.34
CA SER A 48 12.13 -4.58 -0.37
C SER A 48 12.72 -3.43 0.44
N GLY A 49 12.26 -3.21 1.68
CA GLY A 49 12.82 -2.23 2.61
C GLY A 49 11.97 -0.99 2.87
N LEU A 50 10.76 -0.89 2.31
CA LEU A 50 9.86 0.23 2.60
C LEU A 50 9.23 0.02 3.98
N ARG A 51 9.48 0.93 4.92
CA ARG A 51 9.10 0.75 6.33
C ARG A 51 8.14 1.81 6.86
N THR A 52 7.79 2.81 6.06
CA THR A 52 6.81 3.83 6.43
C THR A 52 5.48 3.66 5.69
N ARG A 53 4.41 4.20 6.27
CA ARG A 53 3.07 4.19 5.65
C ARG A 53 3.09 4.90 4.29
N GLU A 54 3.73 6.07 4.24
CA GLU A 54 3.75 6.95 3.07
C GLU A 54 4.50 6.31 1.90
N GLU A 55 5.66 5.71 2.15
CA GLU A 55 6.41 4.97 1.13
C GLU A 55 5.60 3.81 0.57
N LEU A 56 5.00 3.00 1.45
CA LEU A 56 4.19 1.84 1.06
C LEU A 56 2.95 2.26 0.24
N MET A 57 2.24 3.30 0.67
CA MET A 57 1.08 3.83 -0.06
C MET A 57 1.49 4.37 -1.44
N SER A 58 2.51 5.23 -1.49
CA SER A 58 2.98 5.85 -2.73
C SER A 58 3.47 4.80 -3.74
N ALA A 59 4.27 3.83 -3.29
CA ALA A 59 4.77 2.76 -4.14
C ALA A 59 3.67 1.79 -4.58
N ALA A 60 2.71 1.47 -3.70
CA ALA A 60 1.58 0.62 -4.04
C ALA A 60 0.64 1.27 -5.07
N MET A 61 0.32 2.56 -4.91
CA MET A 61 -0.48 3.31 -5.90
C MET A 61 0.21 3.38 -7.27
N LYS A 62 1.52 3.67 -7.31
CA LYS A 62 2.31 3.63 -8.55
C LYS A 62 2.29 2.24 -9.20
N SER A 63 2.39 1.18 -8.39
CA SER A 63 2.43 -0.22 -8.87
C SER A 63 1.06 -0.73 -9.32
N ALA A 64 -0.03 -0.21 -8.75
CA ALA A 64 -1.41 -0.53 -9.16
C ALA A 64 -1.80 0.12 -10.50
N GLY A 65 -0.91 0.94 -11.09
CA GLY A 65 -1.20 1.66 -12.34
C GLY A 65 -2.21 2.79 -12.16
N MET A 66 -2.48 3.23 -10.93
CA MET A 66 -3.30 4.41 -10.69
C MET A 66 -2.46 5.68 -10.86
N PRO A 67 -2.96 6.70 -11.58
CA PRO A 67 -2.35 8.01 -11.53
C PRO A 67 -2.46 8.50 -10.08
N SER A 68 -1.32 8.80 -9.47
CA SER A 68 -1.27 9.62 -8.26
C SER A 68 -1.91 10.95 -8.66
N ASN A 69 -3.21 11.14 -8.39
CA ASN A 69 -3.89 12.37 -8.76
C ASN A 69 -3.17 13.50 -8.02
N PRO A 70 -2.43 14.41 -8.71
CA PRO A 70 -1.97 15.59 -8.04
C PRO A 70 -3.24 16.34 -7.64
N ILE A 71 -3.39 16.65 -6.36
CA ILE A 71 -4.36 17.64 -5.92
C ILE A 71 -4.02 18.91 -6.72
N ILE A 72 -4.81 19.19 -7.76
CA ILE A 72 -4.71 20.40 -8.56
C ILE A 72 -5.04 21.55 -7.62
N ALA A 73 -4.01 22.29 -7.20
CA ALA A 73 -4.20 23.58 -6.58
C ALA A 73 -4.78 24.54 -7.64
N PRO A 74 -5.85 25.30 -7.34
CA PRO A 74 -6.34 26.29 -8.28
C PRO A 74 -5.30 27.42 -8.31
N THR A 75 -4.64 27.62 -9.44
CA THR A 75 -3.88 28.85 -9.68
C THR A 75 -4.66 29.66 -10.70
N ASP A 76 -5.31 30.68 -10.16
CA ASP A 76 -5.95 31.82 -10.80
C ASP A 76 -5.08 32.41 -11.92
N HIS A 77 -5.65 32.63 -13.11
CA HIS A 77 -5.16 33.61 -14.06
C HIS A 77 -6.30 34.30 -14.81
#